data_AF-A0A109UUZ9-F1
#
_entry.id   AF-A0A109UUZ9-F1
#
_cell.length_a   1.000
_cell.length_b   1.000
_cell.length_c   1.000
_cell.angle_alpha   90.00
_cell.angle_beta   90.00
_cell.angle_gamma   90.00
#
_symmetry.space_group_name_H-M   'P 1'
#
loop_
_entity.id
_entity.type
_entity.pdbx_description
1 polymer ?
#
loop_
_entity_poly.entity_id
_entity_poly.type
_entity_poly.pdbx_seq_one_letter_code
_entity_poly.pdbx_strand_id
1 'polypeptide(L)' 'MENLENIYDTINTIAEDPRIDISKIDDYTFDVVINGELMDSFEKLGEIQKKIEESCSDEYQLKTVYGDGQDARLILKKN' A
#
# COMPACT_ATOMS: atom_id res chain seq x y z
N MET A 1 10.35 -14.13 -13.30
CA MET A 1 11.02 -12.81 -13.19
C MET A 1 10.08 -11.66 -13.53
N GLU A 2 8.76 -11.89 -13.57
CA GLU A 2 7.75 -10.92 -14.06
C GLU A 2 6.98 -10.20 -12.93
N ASN A 3 7.13 -10.61 -11.66
CA ASN A 3 6.29 -10.09 -10.57
C ASN A 3 6.81 -8.81 -9.88
N LEU A 4 8.10 -8.48 -10.01
CA LEU A 4 8.64 -7.23 -9.44
C LEU A 4 8.19 -6.00 -10.22
N GLU A 5 8.10 -6.07 -11.55
CA GLU A 5 7.55 -4.97 -12.37
C GLU A 5 6.10 -4.68 -11.98
N ASN A 6 5.30 -5.72 -11.74
CA ASN A 6 3.89 -5.56 -11.38
C ASN A 6 3.66 -4.85 -10.03
N ILE A 7 4.50 -5.09 -9.01
CA ILE A 7 4.34 -4.40 -7.72
C ILE A 7 4.82 -2.95 -7.78
N TYR A 8 5.91 -2.65 -8.49
CA TYR A 8 6.34 -1.26 -8.67
C TYR A 8 5.32 -0.46 -9.49
N ASP A 9 4.72 -1.05 -10.52
CA ASP A 9 3.65 -0.41 -11.30
C ASP A 9 2.39 -0.21 -10.45
N THR A 10 2.02 -1.20 -9.64
CA THR A 10 0.90 -1.10 -8.70
C THR A 10 1.15 0.01 -7.68
N ILE A 11 2.34 0.07 -7.08
CA ILE A 11 2.76 1.10 -6.13
C ILE A 11 2.78 2.49 -6.78
N ASN A 12 3.34 2.62 -7.99
CA ASN A 12 3.37 3.88 -8.72
C ASN A 12 1.96 4.38 -9.05
N THR A 13 1.05 3.48 -9.45
CA THR A 13 -0.37 3.81 -9.68
C THR A 13 -1.06 4.30 -8.41
N ILE A 14 -0.68 3.76 -7.25
CA ILE A 14 -1.21 4.19 -5.95
C ILE A 14 -0.65 5.57 -5.58
N ALA A 15 0.65 5.80 -5.82
CA ALA A 15 1.33 7.08 -5.52
C ALA A 15 0.83 8.28 -6.36
N GLU A 16 0.08 8.05 -7.44
CA GLU A 16 -0.55 9.14 -8.20
C GLU A 16 -1.66 9.86 -7.41
N ASP A 17 -2.22 9.23 -6.36
CA ASP A 17 -3.17 9.90 -5.47
C ASP A 17 -2.42 10.83 -4.49
N PRO A 18 -2.68 12.15 -4.50
CA PRO A 18 -1.94 13.11 -3.67
C PRO A 18 -2.16 12.94 -2.16
N ARG A 19 -3.16 12.14 -1.76
CA ARG A 19 -3.38 11.78 -0.36
C ARG A 19 -2.45 10.66 0.11
N ILE A 20 -1.79 9.98 -0.82
CA ILE A 20 -0.99 8.80 -0.52
C ILE A 20 0.48 9.15 -0.58
N ASP A 21 1.15 8.94 0.56
CA ASP A 21 2.61 8.99 0.65
C ASP A 21 3.14 7.56 0.66
N ILE A 22 4.13 7.28 -0.19
CA ILE A 22 4.77 5.96 -0.26
C ILE A 22 6.25 6.12 -0.02
N SER A 23 6.75 5.37 0.96
CA SER A 23 8.18 5.27 1.22
C SER A 23 8.64 3.82 1.21
N LYS A 24 9.77 3.54 0.57
CA LYS A 24 10.45 2.24 0.65
C LYS A 24 11.21 2.20 1.98
N ILE A 25 10.77 1.34 2.91
CA ILE A 25 11.42 1.17 4.22
C ILE A 25 12.71 0.36 4.05
N ASP A 26 12.65 -0.72 3.27
CA ASP A 26 13.80 -1.57 2.94
C ASP A 26 13.60 -2.28 1.59
N ASP A 27 14.53 -3.16 1.19
CA ASP A 27 14.50 -3.86 -0.11
C ASP A 27 13.25 -4.69 -0.38
N TYR A 28 12.48 -5.00 0.66
CA TYR A 28 11.31 -5.86 0.59
C TYR A 28 10.08 -5.28 1.31
N THR A 29 10.18 -4.04 1.80
CA THR A 29 9.15 -3.40 2.63
C THR A 29 8.81 -2.00 2.14
N PHE A 30 7.52 -1.75 1.92
CA PHE A 30 6.98 -0.42 1.61
C PHE A 30 6.01 0.04 2.71
N ASP A 31 6.09 1.32 3.07
CA ASP A 31 5.11 2.03 3.87
C ASP A 31 4.23 2.87 2.94
N VAL A 32 2.92 2.69 3.04
CA VAL A 32 1.94 3.54 2.36
C VAL A 32 1.13 4.24 3.44
N VAL A 33 1.18 5.57 3.47
CA VAL A 33 0.44 6.40 4.42
C VAL A 33 -0.66 7.13 3.65
N ILE A 34 -1.91 6.99 4.10
CA ILE A 34 -3.03 7.73 3.53
C ILE A 34 -3.37 8.89 4.45
N ASN A 35 -3.18 10.11 3.94
CA ASN A 35 -3.51 11.37 4.60
C ASN A 35 -4.94 11.78 4.25
N GLY A 36 -5.81 11.93 5.25
CA GLY A 36 -7.18 12.39 5.02
C GLY A 36 -8.12 12.06 6.17
N GLU A 37 -9.41 12.26 5.96
CA GLU A 37 -10.40 11.79 6.93
C GLU A 37 -10.33 10.26 7.02
N LEU A 38 -10.55 9.75 8.23
CA LEU A 38 -10.38 8.33 8.54
C LEU A 38 -11.25 7.43 7.64
N MET A 39 -12.49 7.84 7.38
CA MET A 39 -13.45 7.06 6.58
C MET A 39 -13.04 6.94 5.11
N ASP A 40 -12.62 8.06 4.51
CA ASP A 40 -12.08 8.09 3.15
C ASP A 40 -10.79 7.26 3.04
N SER A 41 -9.96 7.29 4.09
CA SER A 41 -8.72 6.51 4.17
C SER A 41 -9.00 5.00 4.23
N PHE A 42 -10.08 4.58 4.90
CA PHE A 42 -10.50 3.17 4.94
C PHE A 42 -10.98 2.65 3.60
N GLU A 43 -11.84 3.40 2.90
CA GLU A 43 -12.29 3.02 1.54
C GLU A 43 -11.09 2.91 0.61
N LYS A 44 -10.17 3.89 0.68
CA LYS A 44 -8.97 3.90 -0.15
C LYS A 44 -8.03 2.74 0.15
N LEU A 45 -7.84 2.39 1.43
CA LEU A 45 -7.09 1.20 1.83
C LEU A 45 -7.68 -0.07 1.23
N GLY A 46 -9.00 -0.21 1.22
CA GLY A 46 -9.68 -1.37 0.63
C GLY A 46 -9.41 -1.51 -0.86
N GLU A 47 -9.44 -0.40 -1.61
CA GLU A 47 -9.09 -0.39 -3.04
C GLU A 47 -7.63 -0.83 -3.28
N ILE A 48 -6.71 -0.30 -2.48
CA ILE A 48 -5.28 -0.60 -2.60
C ILE A 48 -5.00 -2.08 -2.27
N GLN A 49 -5.57 -2.57 -1.18
CA GLN A 49 -5.47 -3.97 -0.78
C GLN A 49 -5.91 -4.89 -1.92
N LYS A 50 -7.08 -4.60 -2.51
CA LYS A 50 -7.60 -5.41 -3.62
C LYS A 50 -6.66 -5.40 -4.84
N LYS A 51 -6.15 -4.23 -5.24
CA LYS A 51 -5.20 -4.14 -6.37
C LYS A 51 -3.94 -4.96 -6.12
N ILE A 52 -3.42 -4.95 -4.91
CA ILE A 52 -2.21 -5.70 -4.55
C ILE A 52 -2.49 -7.20 -4.48
N GLU A 53 -3.63 -7.60 -3.95
CA GLU A 53 -4.05 -9.00 -3.95
C GLU A 53 -4.24 -9.54 -5.38
N GLU A 54 -4.77 -8.72 -6.29
CA GLU A 54 -4.91 -9.06 -7.72
C GLU A 54 -3.57 -9.11 -8.46
N SER A 55 -2.61 -8.24 -8.11
CA SER A 55 -1.32 -8.13 -8.81
C SER A 55 -0.22 -9.06 -8.27
N CYS A 56 -0.20 -9.35 -6.97
CA CYS A 56 0.97 -9.96 -6.32
C CYS A 56 0.69 -10.65 -4.95
N SER A 57 -0.53 -11.13 -4.71
CA SER A 57 -0.95 -11.78 -3.44
C SER A 57 -0.05 -12.93 -2.96
N ASP A 58 0.54 -13.70 -3.87
CA ASP A 58 1.39 -14.84 -3.50
C ASP A 58 2.81 -14.41 -3.06
N GLU A 59 3.24 -13.19 -3.40
CA GLU A 59 4.60 -12.72 -3.15
C GLU A 59 4.72 -11.73 -2.00
N TYR A 60 3.63 -11.11 -1.56
CA TYR A 60 3.66 -10.06 -0.54
C TYR A 60 2.55 -10.21 0.48
N GLN A 61 2.90 -10.02 1.75
CA GLN A 61 1.98 -9.88 2.87
C GLN A 61 1.62 -8.42 3.08
N LEU A 62 0.31 -8.20 3.27
CA LEU A 62 -0.26 -6.92 3.63
C LEU A 62 -0.46 -6.83 5.14
N LYS A 63 -0.04 -5.73 5.75
CA LYS A 63 -0.39 -5.40 7.13
C LYS A 63 -0.92 -3.98 7.22
N THR A 64 -2.20 -3.84 7.55
CA THR A 64 -2.80 -2.55 7.86
C THR A 64 -2.50 -2.17 9.31
N VAL A 65 -2.01 -0.96 9.54
CA VAL A 65 -1.73 -0.40 10.86
C VAL A 65 -2.45 0.94 10.98
N TYR A 66 -3.16 1.14 12.08
CA TYR A 66 -3.87 2.39 12.35
C TYR A 66 -3.09 3.17 13.40
N GLY A 67 -2.73 4.41 13.09
CA GLY A 67 -2.10 5.33 14.05
C GLY A 67 -3.13 6.00 14.96
N ASP A 68 -2.68 6.53 16.10
CA ASP A 68 -3.54 7.13 17.14
C ASP A 68 -4.24 8.46 16.72
N GLY A 69 -4.28 8.83 15.44
CA GLY A 69 -4.67 10.20 15.08
C GLY A 69 -4.98 10.53 13.62
N GLN A 70 -5.59 9.63 12.84
CA GLN A 70 -6.18 9.83 11.49
C GLN A 70 -5.43 9.18 10.31
N ASP A 71 -4.19 8.72 10.49
CA ASP A 71 -3.44 8.10 9.40
C ASP A 71 -3.65 6.58 9.36
N ALA A 72 -3.90 6.08 8.16
CA ALA A 72 -3.99 4.66 7.87
C ALA A 72 -2.73 4.22 7.12
N ARG A 73 -2.05 3.20 7.65
CA ARG A 73 -0.78 2.70 7.10
C ARG A 73 -0.94 1.31 6.51
N LEU A 74 -0.33 1.09 5.36
CA LEU A 74 -0.23 -0.21 4.72
C LEU A 74 1.23 -0.60 4.64
N ILE A 75 1.57 -1.72 5.26
CA ILE A 75 2.90 -2.29 5.17
C ILE A 75 2.84 -3.46 4.19
N LEU A 76 3.60 -3.36 3.12
CA LEU A 76 3.77 -4.41 2.12
C LEU A 76 5.10 -5.08 2.37
N LYS A 77 5.10 -6.38 2.68
CA LYS A 77 6.32 -7.13 2.95
C LYS A 77 6.42 -8.34 2.04
N LYS A 78 7.54 -8.52 1.34
CA LYS A 78 7.76 -9.73 0.55
C LYS A 78 7.75 -10.99 1.43
N ASN A 79 7.08 -12.05 0.96
CA ASN A 79 7.09 -13.40 1.56
C ASN A 79 8.50 -13.99 1.60
#